data_AF-Q0AJY5-F1
#
_entry.id   AF-Q0AJY5-F1
#
_cell.length_a   1.000
_cell.length_b   1.000
_cell.length_c   1.000
_cell.angle_alpha   90.00
_cell.angle_beta   90.00
_cell.angle_gamma   90.00
#
_symmetry.space_group_name_H-M   'P 1'
#
loop_
_entity.id
_entity.type
_entity.pdbx_description
1 polymer ?
#
loop_
_entity_poly.entity_id
_entity_poly.type
_entity_poly.pdbx_seq_one_letter_code
_entity_poly.pdbx_strand_id
1 'polypeptide(L)' 'MDSGVYGESKTRAEVQADLVLWKRAGLDKFWRGRGSPDTFRPQYKAAYAEYVRLRSGPEYQLEVQRQSAK' A
#
# COMPACT_ATOMS: atom_id res chain seq x y z
N MET A 1 -16.34 -15.59 -17.83
CA MET A 1 -15.40 -15.60 -16.70
C MET A 1 -15.97 -14.68 -15.66
N ASP A 2 -16.64 -15.25 -14.68
CA ASP A 2 -17.38 -14.52 -13.66
C ASP A 2 -16.38 -14.00 -12.61
N SER A 3 -16.15 -12.69 -12.59
CA SER A 3 -15.27 -11.98 -11.66
C SER A 3 -15.89 -11.79 -10.27
N GLY A 4 -16.98 -12.50 -9.95
CA GLY A 4 -17.82 -12.25 -8.77
C GLY A 4 -17.26 -12.65 -7.40
N VAL A 5 -16.06 -13.23 -7.29
CA VAL A 5 -15.50 -13.70 -5.99
C VAL A 5 -14.16 -13.07 -5.62
N TYR A 6 -13.38 -12.62 -6.61
CA TYR A 6 -12.09 -11.98 -6.39
C TYR A 6 -12.19 -10.54 -6.88
N GLY A 7 -11.85 -9.58 -6.02
CA GLY A 7 -11.87 -8.17 -6.38
C GLY A 7 -11.07 -7.88 -7.66
N GLU A 8 -11.30 -6.71 -8.25
CA GLU A 8 -10.68 -6.32 -9.52
C GLU A 8 -9.16 -6.53 -9.51
N SER A 9 -8.65 -7.16 -10.57
CA SER A 9 -7.23 -7.48 -10.69
C SER A 9 -6.41 -6.20 -10.85
N LYS A 10 -5.44 -5.99 -9.97
CA LYS A 10 -4.54 -4.84 -10.03
C LYS A 10 -3.52 -4.99 -11.14
N THR A 11 -3.27 -3.89 -11.85
CA THR A 11 -2.14 -3.77 -12.77
C THR A 11 -0.81 -3.73 -12.00
N ARG A 12 0.30 -3.98 -12.72
CA ARG A 12 1.65 -3.87 -12.14
C ARG A 12 1.91 -2.46 -11.58
N ALA A 13 1.48 -1.41 -12.29
CA ALA A 13 1.66 -0.03 -11.86
C ALA A 13 0.95 0.25 -10.53
N GLU A 14 -0.28 -0.24 -10.37
CA GLU A 14 -1.05 -0.13 -9.13
C GLU A 14 -0.40 -0.85 -7.95
N VAL A 15 0.13 -2.05 -8.17
CA VAL A 15 0.87 -2.77 -7.12
C VAL A 15 2.13 -2.01 -6.71
N GLN A 16 2.86 -1.43 -7.68
CA GLN A 16 4.05 -0.61 -7.39
C GLN A 16 3.69 0.68 -6.67
N ALA A 17 2.60 1.35 -7.06
CA ALA A 17 2.11 2.55 -6.38
C ALA A 17 1.72 2.26 -4.93
N ASP A 18 0.95 1.20 -4.68
CA ASP A 18 0.62 0.73 -3.33
C ASP A 18 1.90 0.47 -2.51
N LEU A 19 2.90 -0.22 -3.10
CA LEU A 19 4.16 -0.52 -2.42
C LEU A 19 4.96 0.75 -2.07
N VAL A 20 4.99 1.75 -2.95
CA VAL A 20 5.65 3.03 -2.69
C VAL A 20 4.96 3.76 -1.55
N LEU A 21 3.62 3.84 -1.56
CA LEU A 21 2.88 4.50 -0.48
C LEU A 21 3.01 3.76 0.85
N TRP A 22 3.04 2.42 0.84
CA TRP A 22 3.25 1.59 2.01
C TRP A 22 4.63 1.86 2.67
N LYS A 23 5.68 1.98 1.86
CA LYS A 23 7.02 2.38 2.33
C LYS A 23 7.05 3.83 2.80
N ARG A 24 6.38 4.75 2.10
CA ARG A 24 6.30 6.17 2.47
C ARG A 24 5.65 6.37 3.85
N ALA A 25 4.62 5.58 4.15
CA ALA A 25 3.97 5.56 5.46
C ALA A 25 4.82 4.87 6.56
N GLY A 26 5.94 4.25 6.20
CA GLY A 26 6.87 3.60 7.11
C GLY A 26 6.45 2.20 7.57
N LEU A 27 5.50 1.56 6.88
CA LEU A 27 5.05 0.21 7.24
C LEU A 27 6.13 -0.86 6.97
N ASP A 28 7.05 -0.60 6.05
CA ASP A 28 8.25 -1.42 5.80
C ASP A 28 9.12 -1.62 7.04
N LYS A 29 9.11 -0.65 7.94
CA LYS A 29 9.96 -0.66 9.13
C LYS A 29 9.61 -1.78 10.10
N PHE A 30 8.36 -2.23 10.14
CA PHE A 30 7.92 -3.29 11.06
C PHE A 30 8.14 -4.71 10.49
N TRP A 31 8.56 -4.84 9.23
CA TRP A 31 8.80 -6.11 8.52
C TRP A 31 10.30 -6.45 8.40
N ARG A 32 11.17 -5.70 9.11
CA ARG A 32 12.63 -5.87 9.04
C ARG A 32 13.18 -7.10 9.81
N GLY A 33 12.31 -7.91 10.42
CA GLY A 33 12.68 -9.10 11.21
C GLY A 33 12.09 -10.40 10.66
N ARG A 34 12.38 -11.51 11.33
CA ARG A 34 11.85 -12.85 10.99
C ARG A 34 10.38 -13.07 11.39
N GLY A 35 9.75 -12.12 12.07
CA GLY A 35 8.39 -12.24 12.60
C GLY A 35 7.41 -11.32 11.89
N SER A 36 6.14 -11.69 11.94
CA SER A 36 5.05 -10.78 11.60
C SER A 36 5.09 -9.55 12.50
N PRO A 37 4.72 -8.36 11.98
CA PRO A 37 4.53 -7.18 12.82
C PRO A 37 3.55 -7.45 13.97
N ASP A 38 3.71 -6.70 15.05
CA ASP A 38 2.63 -6.52 16.01
C ASP A 38 1.72 -5.38 15.51
N THR A 39 0.59 -5.76 14.91
CA THR A 39 -0.36 -4.83 14.29
C THR A 39 -1.21 -4.05 15.31
N PHE A 40 -1.14 -4.40 16.59
CA PHE A 40 -1.87 -3.70 17.65
C PHE A 40 -1.10 -2.50 18.20
N ARG A 41 0.20 -2.38 17.90
CA ARG A 41 1.05 -1.28 18.36
C ARG A 41 0.53 0.08 17.88
N PRO A 42 0.53 1.11 18.74
CA PRO A 42 0.14 2.47 18.34
C PRO A 42 0.91 2.99 17.12
N GLN A 43 2.20 2.70 17.03
CA GLN A 43 3.04 3.11 15.90
C GLN A 43 2.62 2.44 14.59
N TYR A 44 2.24 1.16 14.64
CA TYR A 44 1.73 0.46 13.48
C TYR A 44 0.40 1.05 13.02
N LYS A 45 -0.53 1.28 13.97
CA LYS A 45 -1.83 1.90 13.68
C LYS A 45 -1.69 3.29 13.07
N ALA A 46 -0.75 4.10 13.57
CA ALA A 46 -0.46 5.42 13.03
C ALA A 46 0.09 5.35 11.60
N ALA A 47 1.08 4.48 11.35
CA ALA A 47 1.64 4.26 10.01
C ALA A 47 0.56 3.72 9.04
N TYR A 48 -0.29 2.81 9.50
CA TYR A 48 -1.37 2.27 8.70
C TYR A 48 -2.43 3.31 8.36
N ALA A 49 -2.81 4.18 9.30
CA ALA A 49 -3.71 5.28 9.04
C ALA A 49 -3.16 6.25 7.98
N GLU A 50 -1.86 6.56 8.03
CA GLU A 50 -1.21 7.38 7.01
C GLU A 50 -1.19 6.70 5.64
N TYR A 51 -0.90 5.40 5.58
CA TYR A 51 -0.99 4.62 4.35
C TYR A 51 -2.40 4.67 3.76
N VAL A 52 -3.45 4.47 4.57
CA VAL A 52 -4.84 4.56 4.13
C VAL A 52 -5.16 5.95 3.59
N ARG A 53 -4.74 7.01 4.30
CA ARG A 53 -4.93 8.41 3.86
C ARG A 53 -4.31 8.65 2.48
N LEU A 54 -3.05 8.27 2.30
CA LEU A 54 -2.33 8.40 1.03
C LEU A 54 -2.99 7.59 -0.09
N ARG A 55 -3.41 6.36 0.22
CA ARG A 55 -4.02 5.45 -0.76
C ARG A 55 -5.41 5.89 -1.20
N SER A 56 -6.17 6.51 -0.30
CA SER A 56 -7.49 7.09 -0.61
C SER A 56 -7.42 8.46 -1.30
N GLY A 57 -6.25 9.10 -1.27
CA GLY A 57 -6.04 10.45 -1.78
C GLY A 57 -5.55 10.48 -3.24
N PRO A 58 -5.36 11.69 -3.80
CA PRO A 58 -4.78 11.88 -5.13
C PRO A 58 -3.36 11.31 -5.24
N GLU A 59 -2.65 11.13 -4.12
CA GLU A 59 -1.29 10.59 -4.07
C GLU A 59 -1.20 9.21 -4.73
N TYR A 60 -2.22 8.35 -4.59
CA TYR A 60 -2.24 7.04 -5.24
C TYR A 60 -2.31 7.15 -6.76
N GLN A 61 -3.25 7.94 -7.30
CA GLN A 61 -3.41 8.08 -8.75
C GLN A 61 -2.20 8.73 -9.41
N LEU A 62 -1.58 9.71 -8.74
CA LEU A 62 -0.34 10.32 -9.21
C LEU A 62 0.81 9.31 -9.26
N GLU A 63 0.93 8.45 -8.25
CA GLU A 63 1.97 7.43 -8.23
C GLU A 63 1.69 6.32 -9.26
N VAL A 64 0.43 5.93 -9.47
CA VAL A 64 0.05 5.00 -10.55
C VAL A 64 0.49 5.54 -11.92
N GLN A 65 0.17 6.80 -12.23
CA GLN A 65 0.59 7.44 -13.49
C GLN A 65 2.11 7.45 -13.64
N ARG A 66 2.84 7.74 -12.55
CA ARG A 66 4.30 7.72 -12.54
C ARG A 66 4.86 6.32 -12.80
N GLN A 67 4.25 5.28 -12.25
CA GLN A 67 4.71 3.89 -12.44
C GLN A 67 4.33 3.34 -13.81
N SER A 68 3.25 3.82 -14.43
CA SER A 68 2.86 3.46 -15.80
C SER A 68 3.73 4.11 -16.88
N ALA A 69 4.39 5.22 -16.57
CA ALA A 69 5.28 5.93 -17.49
C ALA A 69 6.74 5.43 -17.50
N LYS A 70 7.05 4.38 -16.73
CA LYS A 70 8.37 3.75 -16.66
C LYS A 70 8.40 2.49 -17.53
#